data_AF-A0A6P3CJH1-F1
#
_entry.id   AF-A0A6P3CJH1-F1
#
_cell.length_a   1.000
_cell.length_b   1.000
_cell.length_c   1.000
_cell.angle_alpha   90.00
_cell.angle_beta   90.00
_cell.angle_gamma   90.00
#
_symmetry.space_group_name_H-M   'P 1'
#
loop_
_entity.id
_entity.type
_entity.pdbx_description
1 polymer ?
#
loop_
_entity_poly.entity_id
_entity_poly.type
_entity_poly.pdbx_seq_one_letter_code
_entity_poly.pdbx_strand_id
1 'polypeptide(L)'
;MRTRINPTKSVALKLAALVLLASNAAVAFAETPAPESVRLANGHAIEWGRPGLVDVDAARQKKSALIVPAALRHALRDASSVAFPSDHTKRIDGKDYLLVVVNRSSNSRPTGYCGAGEEGVLYVLELHGARAVPRFSLPVQSCVDSVSLDTDDGAQSPYLAIAWRDDPVGIDIRWEYLAHGGATRRVYRFVNGTFVEAEVPQSRGRAAAQ
;
A
#
# COMPACT_ATOMS: atom_id res chain seq x y z
N MET A 1 -55.99 -37.91 49.60
CA MET A 1 -55.30 -38.97 50.36
C MET A 1 -53.90 -39.12 49.75
N ARG A 2 -52.84 -38.81 50.54
CA ARG A 2 -51.43 -39.30 50.50
C ARG A 2 -50.80 -39.70 49.14
N THR A 3 -49.60 -39.32 48.68
CA THR A 3 -48.40 -38.65 49.25
C THR A 3 -47.33 -38.48 48.13
N ARG A 4 -46.60 -37.34 48.17
CA ARG A 4 -45.15 -37.06 47.98
C ARG A 4 -44.29 -37.73 46.86
N ILE A 5 -43.64 -36.95 45.97
CA ILE A 5 -42.25 -36.37 45.96
C ILE A 5 -41.19 -37.22 45.19
N ASN A 6 -40.57 -36.58 44.17
CA ASN A 6 -39.33 -36.82 43.37
C ASN A 6 -38.10 -37.35 44.16
N PRO A 7 -36.89 -37.71 43.61
CA PRO A 7 -36.21 -37.18 42.39
C PRO A 7 -35.16 -38.09 41.62
N THR A 8 -34.69 -37.57 40.47
CA THR A 8 -33.33 -37.63 39.83
C THR A 8 -32.49 -38.93 39.73
N LYS A 9 -31.94 -39.17 38.52
CA LYS A 9 -30.52 -39.52 38.15
C LYS A 9 -30.49 -39.96 36.66
N SER A 10 -29.95 -39.21 35.70
CA SER A 10 -28.56 -38.92 35.34
C SER A 10 -27.79 -40.05 34.63
N VAL A 11 -27.03 -39.65 33.59
CA VAL A 11 -25.90 -40.34 32.91
C VAL A 11 -26.30 -41.39 31.85
N ALA A 12 -26.35 -41.09 30.54
CA ALA A 12 -25.30 -40.75 29.57
C ALA A 12 -24.25 -41.85 29.32
N LEU A 13 -24.29 -42.50 28.15
CA LEU A 13 -23.10 -43.05 27.50
C LEU A 13 -23.30 -43.06 25.98
N LYS A 14 -22.66 -42.11 25.29
CA LYS A 14 -22.66 -41.98 23.83
C LYS A 14 -21.46 -42.76 23.28
N LEU A 15 -21.70 -43.67 22.33
CA LEU A 15 -20.66 -44.33 21.56
C LEU A 15 -19.98 -43.33 20.61
N ALA A 16 -18.66 -43.49 20.52
CA ALA A 16 -17.74 -42.70 19.72
C ALA A 16 -17.93 -42.92 18.21
N ALA A 17 -17.82 -41.85 17.44
CA ALA A 17 -17.49 -41.89 16.03
C ALA A 17 -16.25 -41.00 15.82
N LEU A 18 -15.11 -41.64 15.53
CA LEU A 18 -13.93 -40.96 15.00
C LEU A 18 -14.26 -40.50 13.58
N VAL A 19 -14.37 -39.19 13.37
CA VAL A 19 -14.33 -38.59 12.04
C VAL A 19 -12.90 -38.10 11.82
N LEU A 20 -12.16 -38.77 10.93
CA LEU A 20 -10.92 -38.22 10.38
C LEU A 20 -11.29 -37.04 9.48
N LEU A 21 -11.14 -35.82 10.03
CA LEU A 21 -11.08 -34.60 9.23
C LEU A 21 -9.69 -34.55 8.59
N ALA A 22 -9.58 -34.95 7.33
CA ALA A 22 -8.49 -34.52 6.49
C ALA A 22 -8.65 -33.01 6.28
N SER A 23 -7.91 -32.22 7.06
CA SER A 23 -7.80 -30.79 6.84
C SER A 23 -7.11 -30.57 5.50
N ASN A 24 -7.89 -30.33 4.45
CA ASN A 24 -7.39 -29.67 3.25
C ASN A 24 -7.05 -28.23 3.65
N ALA A 25 -5.87 -28.02 4.22
CA ALA A 25 -5.27 -26.70 4.27
C ALA A 25 -4.96 -26.33 2.82
N ALA A 26 -5.90 -25.64 2.17
CA ALA A 26 -5.58 -24.87 1.00
C ALA A 26 -4.47 -23.92 1.44
N VAL A 27 -3.26 -24.13 0.92
CA VAL A 27 -2.18 -23.18 1.04
C VAL A 27 -2.63 -21.98 0.22
N ALA A 28 -3.39 -21.07 0.83
CA ALA A 28 -3.56 -19.74 0.29
C ALA A 28 -2.15 -19.15 0.24
N PHE A 29 -1.63 -18.90 -0.97
CA PHE A 29 -0.44 -18.08 -1.11
C PHE A 29 -0.78 -16.76 -0.42
N ALA A 30 -0.08 -16.46 0.68
CA ALA A 30 -0.30 -15.25 1.43
C ALA A 30 0.16 -14.08 0.57
N GLU A 31 -0.77 -13.45 -0.14
CA GLU A 31 -0.53 -12.17 -0.79
C GLU A 31 0.02 -11.20 0.25
N THR A 32 1.18 -10.61 -0.01
CA THR A 32 1.76 -9.62 0.91
C THR A 32 1.03 -8.29 0.68
N PRO A 33 0.22 -7.80 1.64
CA PRO A 33 -0.53 -6.57 1.45
C PRO A 33 0.38 -5.34 1.53
N ALA A 34 -0.07 -4.23 0.96
CA ALA A 34 0.53 -2.94 1.25
C ALA A 34 0.24 -2.53 2.71
N PRO A 35 1.14 -1.80 3.36
CA PRO A 35 0.91 -1.20 4.67
C PRO A 35 -0.42 -0.40 4.75
N GLU A 36 -1.14 -0.55 5.86
CA GLU A 36 -2.36 0.20 6.14
C GLU A 36 -2.10 1.58 6.76
N SER A 37 -0.88 1.81 7.26
CA SER A 37 -0.46 3.06 7.89
C SER A 37 1.05 3.30 7.78
N VAL A 38 1.46 4.55 8.02
CA VAL A 38 2.87 4.96 8.03
C VAL A 38 3.26 5.37 9.45
N ARG A 39 4.22 4.69 10.06
CA ARG A 39 4.74 5.01 11.38
C ARG A 39 5.65 6.24 11.33
N LEU A 40 5.43 7.14 12.28
CA LEU A 40 6.22 8.34 12.50
C LEU A 40 7.23 8.14 13.64
N ALA A 41 8.34 8.87 13.61
CA ALA A 41 9.39 8.76 14.63
C ALA A 41 8.93 9.15 16.05
N ASN A 42 7.85 9.92 16.18
CA ASN A 42 7.23 10.30 17.44
C ASN A 42 6.26 9.24 18.01
N GLY A 43 6.16 8.06 17.37
CA GLY A 43 5.26 6.97 17.77
C GLY A 43 3.83 7.11 17.27
N HIS A 44 3.50 8.18 16.54
CA HIS A 44 2.22 8.30 15.86
C HIS A 44 2.20 7.47 14.56
N ALA A 45 1.02 7.35 13.95
CA ALA A 45 0.85 6.78 12.62
C ALA A 45 0.01 7.69 11.72
N ILE A 46 0.33 7.73 10.43
CA ILE A 46 -0.55 8.30 9.40
C ILE A 46 -1.39 7.19 8.82
N GLU A 47 -2.71 7.37 8.87
CA GLU A 47 -3.72 6.48 8.30
C GLU A 47 -4.53 7.22 7.23
N TRP A 48 -5.18 6.49 6.34
CA TRP A 48 -6.25 7.05 5.52
C TRP A 48 -7.60 6.87 6.23
N GLY A 49 -8.25 7.99 6.55
CA GLY A 49 -9.61 8.02 7.04
C GLY A 49 -10.42 8.94 6.13
N ARG A 50 -11.23 8.36 5.23
CA ARG A 50 -12.02 9.14 4.26
C ARG A 50 -12.70 10.32 4.97
N PRO A 51 -12.53 11.57 4.49
CA PRO A 51 -12.05 11.96 3.16
C PRO A 51 -10.56 12.37 3.07
N GLY A 52 -9.70 11.98 4.02
CA GLY A 52 -8.31 12.47 4.03
C GLY A 52 -7.32 11.61 4.82
N LEU A 53 -6.11 12.12 4.96
CA LEU A 53 -5.09 11.52 5.81
C LEU A 53 -5.25 11.99 7.25
N VAL A 54 -4.99 11.11 8.20
CA VAL A 54 -5.20 11.33 9.63
C VAL A 54 -3.94 10.95 10.39
N ASP A 55 -3.48 11.84 11.27
CA ASP A 55 -2.47 11.58 12.27
C ASP A 55 -3.13 10.92 13.50
N VAL A 56 -2.60 9.78 13.91
CA VAL A 56 -3.11 8.93 14.99
C VAL A 56 -2.08 8.81 16.10
N ASP A 57 -2.41 9.37 17.25
CA ASP A 57 -1.73 9.15 18.53
C ASP A 57 -2.47 8.03 19.27
N ALA A 58 -2.03 6.79 19.05
CA ALA A 58 -2.64 5.62 19.68
C ALA A 58 -2.46 5.62 21.21
N ALA A 59 -1.35 6.18 21.72
CA ALA A 59 -1.08 6.26 23.15
C ALA A 59 -2.11 7.15 23.87
N ARG A 60 -2.54 8.23 23.23
CA ARG A 60 -3.57 9.14 23.75
C ARG A 60 -4.97 8.93 23.15
N GLN A 61 -5.14 7.92 22.31
CA GLN A 61 -6.39 7.65 21.59
C GLN A 61 -6.93 8.88 20.83
N LYS A 62 -6.02 9.67 20.24
CA LYS A 62 -6.36 10.90 19.53
C LYS A 62 -6.14 10.73 18.04
N LYS A 63 -7.11 11.19 17.25
CA LYS A 63 -7.02 11.31 15.79
C LYS A 63 -7.12 12.77 15.38
N SER A 64 -6.35 13.21 14.39
CA SER A 64 -6.37 14.58 13.89
C SER A 64 -6.10 14.60 12.38
N ALA A 65 -6.92 15.32 11.63
CA ALA A 65 -6.75 15.39 10.18
C ALA A 65 -5.43 16.10 9.81
N LEU A 66 -4.69 15.53 8.86
CA LEU A 66 -3.55 16.21 8.27
C LEU A 66 -4.03 17.34 7.36
N ILE A 67 -3.39 18.50 7.49
CA ILE A 67 -3.64 19.66 6.65
C ILE A 67 -2.86 19.50 5.35
N VAL A 68 -3.59 19.30 4.25
CA VAL A 68 -3.03 19.21 2.90
C VAL A 68 -3.50 20.36 2.00
N PRO A 69 -2.72 20.72 0.95
CA PRO A 69 -3.15 21.69 -0.06
C PRO A 69 -4.46 21.30 -0.75
N ALA A 70 -5.17 22.28 -1.30
CA ALA A 70 -6.51 22.10 -1.87
C ALA A 70 -6.55 21.00 -2.96
N ALA A 71 -5.55 20.95 -3.84
CA ALA A 71 -5.49 19.95 -4.91
C ALA A 71 -5.43 18.51 -4.36
N LEU A 72 -4.52 18.23 -3.42
CA LEU A 72 -4.42 16.91 -2.78
C LEU A 72 -5.65 16.58 -1.94
N ARG A 73 -6.24 17.58 -1.28
CA ARG A 73 -7.50 17.42 -0.53
C ARG A 73 -8.64 16.95 -1.42
N HIS A 74 -8.75 17.49 -2.63
CA HIS A 74 -9.75 17.08 -3.60
C HIS A 74 -9.48 15.66 -4.09
N ALA A 75 -8.23 15.34 -4.44
CA ALA A 75 -7.84 13.99 -4.83
C ALA A 75 -8.18 12.95 -3.75
N LEU A 76 -7.87 13.21 -2.47
CA LEU A 76 -8.18 12.30 -1.36
C LEU A 76 -9.68 12.15 -1.09
N ARG A 77 -10.47 13.20 -1.32
CA ARG A 77 -11.93 13.16 -1.16
C ARG A 77 -12.57 12.26 -2.21
N ASP A 78 -12.10 12.37 -3.44
CA ASP A 78 -12.64 11.68 -4.61
C ASP A 78 -11.99 10.31 -4.83
N ALA A 79 -10.98 9.97 -4.03
CA ALA A 79 -10.28 8.70 -4.09
C ALA A 79 -11.26 7.53 -3.95
N SER A 80 -11.06 6.47 -4.73
CA SER A 80 -11.70 5.17 -4.50
C SER A 80 -10.98 4.41 -3.38
N SER A 81 -9.65 4.45 -3.39
CA SER A 81 -8.77 3.87 -2.39
C SER A 81 -7.50 4.70 -2.19
N VAL A 82 -6.80 4.48 -1.08
CA VAL A 82 -5.47 5.03 -0.82
C VAL A 82 -4.58 3.89 -0.34
N ALA A 83 -3.34 3.85 -0.84
CA ALA A 83 -2.35 2.88 -0.42
C ALA A 83 -1.06 3.55 0.07
N PHE A 84 -0.36 2.89 0.99
CA PHE A 84 0.95 3.30 1.46
C PHE A 84 1.99 2.31 0.93
N PRO A 85 2.88 2.72 0.02
CA PRO A 85 3.99 1.87 -0.44
C PRO A 85 4.98 1.44 0.66
N SER A 86 5.01 2.16 1.78
CA SER A 86 5.93 1.92 2.88
C SER A 86 5.22 2.18 4.20
N ASP A 87 5.57 1.40 5.23
CA ASP A 87 5.04 1.52 6.59
C ASP A 87 5.81 2.54 7.45
N HIS A 88 6.77 3.25 6.86
CA HIS A 88 7.63 4.21 7.53
C HIS A 88 7.91 5.44 6.67
N THR A 89 8.30 6.51 7.36
CA THR A 89 8.78 7.73 6.70
C THR A 89 10.25 7.61 6.33
N LYS A 90 10.67 8.38 5.33
CA LYS A 90 12.08 8.59 5.01
C LYS A 90 12.53 9.95 5.53
N ARG A 91 13.59 9.96 6.34
CA ARG A 91 14.26 11.20 6.74
C ARG A 91 15.26 11.61 5.65
N ILE A 92 15.08 12.79 5.06
CA ILE A 92 16.02 13.38 4.08
C ILE A 92 16.25 14.84 4.49
N ASP A 93 17.51 15.27 4.61
CA ASP A 93 17.88 16.63 5.03
C ASP A 93 17.16 17.11 6.30
N GLY A 94 16.98 16.21 7.27
CA GLY A 94 16.32 16.50 8.54
C GLY A 94 14.80 16.58 8.49
N LYS A 95 14.16 16.30 7.35
CA LYS A 95 12.69 16.32 7.18
C LYS A 95 12.15 14.93 6.91
N ASP A 96 10.94 14.66 7.40
CA ASP A 96 10.26 13.39 7.18
C ASP A 96 9.40 13.45 5.92
N TYR A 97 9.53 12.42 5.09
CA TYR A 97 8.77 12.23 3.86
C TYR A 97 7.97 10.93 3.93
N LEU A 98 6.76 10.93 3.38
CA LEU A 98 5.91 9.74 3.27
C LEU A 98 5.46 9.52 1.82
N LEU A 99 5.25 8.26 1.45
CA LEU A 99 4.70 7.86 0.16
C LEU A 99 3.21 7.56 0.31
N VAL A 100 2.40 8.13 -0.56
CA VAL A 100 0.96 7.86 -0.65
C VAL A 100 0.58 7.68 -2.10
N VAL A 101 -0.10 6.59 -2.43
CA VAL A 101 -0.77 6.44 -3.73
C VAL A 101 -2.25 6.73 -3.54
N VAL A 102 -2.76 7.72 -4.28
CA VAL A 102 -4.19 8.04 -4.32
C VAL A 102 -4.77 7.44 -5.58
N ASN A 103 -5.73 6.55 -5.42
CA ASN A 103 -6.39 5.88 -6.52
C ASN A 103 -7.77 6.47 -6.76
N ARG A 104 -8.16 6.53 -8.03
CA ARG A 104 -9.51 6.85 -8.47
C ARG A 104 -10.01 5.74 -9.38
N SER A 105 -11.30 5.47 -9.34
CA SER A 105 -11.91 4.56 -10.32
C SER A 105 -11.70 5.09 -11.74
N SER A 106 -11.34 4.18 -12.66
CA SER A 106 -11.34 4.45 -14.09
C SER A 106 -12.79 4.47 -14.57
N ASN A 107 -13.31 5.64 -14.89
CA ASN A 107 -14.69 5.81 -15.40
C ASN A 107 -14.86 5.34 -16.86
N SER A 108 -13.77 5.08 -17.57
CA SER A 108 -13.75 4.44 -18.88
C SER A 108 -13.82 2.94 -18.70
N ARG A 109 -14.67 2.24 -19.47
CA ARG A 109 -14.68 0.77 -19.60
C ARG A 109 -13.30 0.31 -20.07
N PRO A 110 -12.37 -0.05 -19.18
CA PRO A 110 -10.99 -0.24 -19.56
C PRO A 110 -10.88 -1.64 -20.17
N THR A 111 -10.30 -1.73 -21.36
CA THR A 111 -9.90 -3.01 -21.97
C THR A 111 -8.41 -3.28 -21.76
N GLY A 112 -7.76 -2.48 -20.90
CA GLY A 112 -6.31 -2.48 -20.67
C GLY A 112 -5.83 -3.53 -19.67
N TYR A 113 -4.51 -3.59 -19.49
CA TYR A 113 -3.80 -4.63 -18.71
C TYR A 113 -3.94 -4.47 -17.18
N CYS A 114 -4.40 -3.33 -16.67
CA CYS A 114 -4.63 -3.18 -15.23
C CYS A 114 -5.80 -4.10 -14.80
N GLY A 115 -5.61 -4.95 -13.79
CA GLY A 115 -6.71 -5.80 -13.26
C GLY A 115 -7.68 -5.06 -12.32
N ALA A 116 -7.26 -3.91 -11.78
CA ALA A 116 -7.95 -3.23 -10.67
C ALA A 116 -8.97 -2.17 -11.10
N GLY A 117 -8.94 -1.69 -12.34
CA GLY A 117 -9.85 -0.63 -12.81
C GLY A 117 -9.63 0.74 -12.13
N GLU A 118 -8.43 1.01 -11.60
CA GLU A 118 -8.09 2.27 -10.94
C GLU A 118 -6.91 3.00 -11.61
N GLU A 119 -7.00 4.32 -11.63
CA GLU A 119 -5.91 5.23 -11.98
C GLU A 119 -5.21 5.68 -10.69
N GLY A 120 -3.91 5.40 -10.57
CA GLY A 120 -3.12 5.63 -9.36
C GLY A 120 -2.07 6.72 -9.55
N VAL A 121 -2.04 7.70 -8.65
CA VAL A 121 -1.01 8.74 -8.60
C VAL A 121 -0.24 8.64 -7.29
N LEU A 122 1.07 8.43 -7.39
CA LEU A 122 2.01 8.52 -6.27
C LEU A 122 2.20 9.99 -5.90
N TYR A 123 2.17 10.28 -4.61
CA TYR A 123 2.56 11.53 -4.00
C TYR A 123 3.67 11.28 -2.99
N VAL A 124 4.65 12.18 -2.95
CA VAL A 124 5.65 12.24 -1.88
C VAL A 124 5.37 13.49 -1.05
N LEU A 125 4.99 13.28 0.21
CA LEU A 125 4.59 14.37 1.09
C LEU A 125 5.69 14.64 2.11
N GLU A 126 6.14 15.89 2.17
CA GLU A 126 6.98 16.42 3.26
C GLU A 126 6.08 16.76 4.45
N LEU A 127 6.45 16.24 5.63
CA LEU A 127 5.72 16.47 6.88
C LEU A 127 6.25 17.70 7.62
N HIS A 128 5.32 18.55 8.07
CA HIS A 128 5.56 19.72 8.91
C HIS A 128 4.55 19.73 10.06
N GLY A 129 4.79 18.89 11.07
CA GLY A 129 3.82 18.67 12.15
C GLY A 129 2.48 18.20 11.56
N ALA A 130 1.41 18.96 11.80
CA ALA A 130 0.08 18.63 11.29
C ALA A 130 -0.14 18.93 9.79
N ARG A 131 0.87 19.43 9.06
CA ARG A 131 0.78 19.73 7.63
C ARG A 131 1.56 18.72 6.80
N ALA A 132 1.01 18.33 5.65
CA ALA A 132 1.69 17.49 4.66
C ALA A 132 1.69 18.19 3.30
N VAL A 133 2.89 18.44 2.76
CA VAL A 133 3.09 19.23 1.53
C VAL A 133 3.66 18.33 0.43
N PRO A 134 2.99 18.21 -0.74
CA PRO A 134 3.51 17.41 -1.83
C PRO A 134 4.78 18.05 -2.41
N ARG A 135 5.84 17.23 -2.56
CA ARG A 135 7.11 17.62 -3.20
C ARG A 135 7.35 16.93 -4.54
N PHE A 136 6.60 15.86 -4.79
CA PHE A 136 6.64 15.10 -6.03
C PHE A 136 5.29 14.41 -6.24
N SER A 137 4.91 14.24 -7.49
CA SER A 137 3.77 13.43 -7.88
C SER A 137 4.02 12.75 -9.23
N LEU A 138 3.59 11.51 -9.38
CA LEU A 138 3.77 10.74 -10.61
C LEU A 138 2.58 9.78 -10.81
N PRO A 139 1.94 9.75 -11.99
CA PRO A 139 1.05 8.66 -12.36
C PRO A 139 1.84 7.34 -12.38
N VAL A 140 1.41 6.37 -11.58
CA VAL A 140 2.13 5.10 -11.39
C VAL A 140 1.31 3.90 -11.85
N GLN A 141 0.00 4.05 -11.99
CA GLN A 141 -0.90 3.01 -12.46
C GLN A 141 -1.98 3.64 -13.35
N SER A 142 -2.27 3.02 -14.49
CA SER A 142 -3.33 3.47 -15.38
C SER A 142 -3.96 2.31 -16.12
N CYS A 143 -5.28 2.28 -16.13
CA CYS A 143 -6.06 1.30 -16.87
C CYS A 143 -6.30 1.74 -18.30
N VAL A 144 -6.50 3.05 -18.48
CA VAL A 144 -6.64 3.67 -19.80
C VAL A 144 -5.35 3.54 -20.59
N ASP A 145 -4.21 3.87 -19.96
CA ASP A 145 -2.91 3.91 -20.63
C ASP A 145 -2.13 2.59 -20.49
N SER A 146 -2.75 1.55 -19.94
CA SER A 146 -2.15 0.23 -19.68
C SER A 146 -0.76 0.35 -19.05
N VAL A 147 -0.75 0.86 -17.82
CA VAL A 147 0.42 1.01 -16.94
C VAL A 147 0.14 0.20 -15.67
N SER A 148 0.94 -0.82 -15.39
CA SER A 148 0.81 -1.66 -14.19
C SER A 148 2.12 -1.70 -13.40
N LEU A 149 1.99 -1.55 -12.09
CA LEU A 149 3.09 -1.76 -11.16
C LEU A 149 3.43 -3.26 -11.10
N ASP A 150 4.71 -3.54 -10.85
CA ASP A 150 5.20 -4.91 -10.65
C ASP A 150 4.55 -5.55 -9.40
N THR A 151 4.12 -6.81 -9.49
CA THR A 151 3.45 -7.52 -8.39
C THR A 151 4.24 -8.73 -7.88
N ASP A 152 5.47 -8.95 -8.40
CA ASP A 152 6.28 -10.13 -8.09
C ASP A 152 5.50 -11.43 -8.33
N ASP A 153 5.16 -11.68 -9.59
CA ASP A 153 4.32 -12.80 -10.05
C ASP A 153 2.95 -12.90 -9.36
N GLY A 154 2.40 -11.76 -8.92
CA GLY A 154 1.11 -11.67 -8.22
C GLY A 154 1.16 -12.05 -6.74
N ALA A 155 2.34 -12.29 -6.16
CA ALA A 155 2.47 -12.65 -4.74
C ALA A 155 2.38 -11.44 -3.79
N GLN A 156 2.42 -10.23 -4.33
CA GLN A 156 2.51 -8.99 -3.54
C GLN A 156 1.55 -7.92 -4.05
N SER A 157 1.16 -7.03 -3.14
CA SER A 157 0.45 -5.81 -3.52
C SER A 157 1.29 -5.00 -4.52
N PRO A 158 0.69 -4.48 -5.61
CA PRO A 158 1.41 -3.68 -6.61
C PRO A 158 2.12 -2.46 -6.02
N TYR A 159 1.61 -1.91 -4.92
CA TYR A 159 2.21 -0.73 -4.29
C TYR A 159 3.57 -1.01 -3.63
N LEU A 160 3.93 -2.28 -3.40
CA LEU A 160 5.25 -2.69 -2.93
C LEU A 160 6.34 -2.61 -4.01
N ALA A 161 5.96 -2.36 -5.28
CA ALA A 161 6.90 -2.00 -6.33
C ALA A 161 7.46 -0.57 -6.21
N ILE A 162 6.90 0.25 -5.32
CA ILE A 162 7.38 1.59 -5.01
C ILE A 162 8.09 1.54 -3.65
N ALA A 163 9.38 1.85 -3.62
CA ALA A 163 10.17 1.75 -2.40
C ALA A 163 11.05 2.99 -2.18
N TRP A 164 11.32 3.28 -0.90
CA TRP A 164 12.40 4.19 -0.56
C TRP A 164 13.75 3.63 -0.99
N ARG A 165 14.65 4.52 -1.40
CA ARG A 165 16.05 4.20 -1.72
C ARG A 165 17.00 4.97 -0.81
N ASP A 166 18.10 4.33 -0.41
CA ASP A 166 19.14 4.93 0.42
C ASP A 166 20.25 5.60 -0.38
N ASP A 167 20.72 4.96 -1.47
CA ASP A 167 21.87 5.44 -2.25
C ASP A 167 21.67 5.30 -3.79
N PRO A 168 21.51 6.40 -4.54
CA PRO A 168 21.24 7.74 -4.02
C PRO A 168 19.89 7.78 -3.29
N VAL A 169 19.78 8.68 -2.32
CA VAL A 169 18.52 8.87 -1.58
C VAL A 169 17.40 9.26 -2.55
N GLY A 170 16.27 8.56 -2.46
CA GLY A 170 15.24 8.69 -3.49
C GLY A 170 14.15 7.64 -3.39
N ILE A 171 13.54 7.36 -4.54
CA ILE A 171 12.45 6.40 -4.71
C ILE A 171 12.81 5.48 -5.87
N ASP A 172 12.61 4.18 -5.70
CA ASP A 172 12.68 3.16 -6.75
C ASP A 172 11.26 2.75 -7.11
N ILE A 173 10.93 2.72 -8.41
CA ILE A 173 9.62 2.30 -8.89
C ILE A 173 9.80 1.24 -9.97
N ARG A 174 9.08 0.13 -9.82
CA ARG A 174 9.03 -0.97 -10.80
C ARG A 174 7.63 -1.10 -11.42
N TRP A 175 7.62 -1.34 -12.71
CA TRP A 175 6.43 -1.61 -13.50
C TRP A 175 6.57 -2.97 -14.15
N GLU A 176 5.48 -3.72 -14.19
CA GLU A 176 5.39 -4.92 -15.02
C GLU A 176 5.18 -4.53 -16.48
N TYR A 177 4.31 -3.54 -16.72
CA TYR A 177 3.93 -3.14 -18.06
C TYR A 177 3.77 -1.62 -18.22
N LEU A 178 4.26 -1.12 -19.36
CA LEU A 178 4.17 0.27 -19.81
C LEU A 178 3.84 0.31 -21.30
N ALA A 179 2.60 0.66 -21.68
CA ALA A 179 2.16 0.61 -23.07
C ALA A 179 2.98 1.50 -24.02
N HIS A 180 3.46 2.64 -23.53
CA HIS A 180 4.27 3.59 -24.32
C HIS A 180 5.77 3.28 -24.30
N GLY A 181 6.16 2.11 -23.77
CA GLY A 181 7.55 1.70 -23.61
C GLY A 181 8.29 2.45 -22.50
N GLY A 182 9.62 2.36 -22.54
CA GLY A 182 10.52 2.92 -21.52
C GLY A 182 11.00 1.88 -20.51
N ALA A 183 11.85 2.32 -19.58
CA ALA A 183 12.37 1.44 -18.55
C ALA A 183 11.27 1.05 -17.56
N THR A 184 11.13 -0.26 -17.32
CA THR A 184 10.24 -0.88 -16.32
C THR A 184 10.75 -0.72 -14.89
N ARG A 185 11.93 -0.14 -14.72
CA ARG A 185 12.45 0.31 -13.43
C ARG A 185 12.99 1.71 -13.58
N ARG A 186 12.54 2.63 -12.73
CA ARG A 186 13.03 4.01 -12.70
C ARG A 186 13.38 4.41 -11.28
N VAL A 187 14.41 5.23 -11.17
CA VAL A 187 14.88 5.77 -9.89
C VAL A 187 14.68 7.27 -9.91
N TYR A 188 14.05 7.81 -8.88
CA TYR A 188 13.87 9.24 -8.68
C TYR A 188 14.73 9.68 -7.51
N ARG A 189 15.86 10.34 -7.80
CA ARG A 189 16.78 10.84 -6.78
C ARG A 189 16.26 12.15 -6.18
N PHE A 190 16.52 12.36 -4.90
CA PHE A 190 16.22 13.64 -4.26
C PHE A 190 17.24 14.71 -4.67
N VAL A 191 16.76 15.84 -5.17
CA VAL A 191 17.56 17.00 -5.58
C VAL A 191 16.81 18.27 -5.22
N ASN A 192 17.44 19.16 -4.44
CA ASN A 192 16.92 20.49 -4.12
C ASN A 192 15.46 20.52 -3.61
N GLY A 193 15.08 19.56 -2.75
CA GLY A 193 13.73 19.52 -2.17
C GLY A 193 12.66 18.83 -3.02
N THR A 194 13.02 18.19 -4.13
CA THR A 194 12.12 17.40 -4.98
C THR A 194 12.78 16.11 -5.46
N PHE A 195 12.05 15.28 -6.20
CA PHE A 195 12.51 14.00 -6.73
C PHE A 195 12.57 14.09 -8.26
N VAL A 196 13.73 13.74 -8.83
CA VAL A 196 14.01 13.85 -10.27
C VAL A 196 14.47 12.50 -10.78
N GLU A 197 13.97 12.10 -11.94
CA GLU A 197 14.38 10.84 -12.58
C GLU A 197 15.91 10.83 -12.79
N ALA A 198 16.53 9.74 -12.37
CA ALA A 198 17.94 9.45 -12.61
C ALA A 198 18.03 8.32 -13.63
N GLU A 199 18.94 8.47 -14.59
CA GLU A 199 19.32 7.35 -15.44
C GLU A 199 19.87 6.23 -14.57
N VAL A 200 19.22 5.07 -14.62
CA VAL A 200 19.79 3.84 -14.07
C VAL A 200 20.77 3.34 -15.13
N PRO A 201 22.08 3.21 -14.84
CA PRO A 201 23.01 2.63 -15.80
C PRO A 201 22.51 1.23 -16.14
N GLN A 202 22.11 1.02 -17.39
CA GLN A 202 21.85 -0.33 -17.88
C GLN A 202 23.17 -1.07 -17.78
N SER A 203 23.24 -2.13 -16.97
CA SER A 203 24.36 -3.05 -17.05
C SER A 203 24.36 -3.58 -18.47
N ARG A 204 25.28 -3.08 -19.31
CA ARG A 204 25.56 -3.66 -20.63
C ARG A 204 25.98 -5.09 -20.35
N GLY A 205 25.05 -6.03 -20.55
CA GLY A 205 25.37 -7.43 -20.65
C GLY A 205 26.50 -7.56 -21.65
N ARG A 206 27.59 -8.18 -21.22
CA ARG A 206 28.73 -8.58 -22.06
C ARG A 206 28.20 -9.12 -23.39
N ALA A 207 28.50 -8.42 -24.48
CA ALA A 207 28.62 -9.08 -25.76
C ALA A 207 29.76 -10.11 -25.60
N ALA A 208 29.41 -11.37 -25.47
CA ALA A 208 30.34 -12.46 -25.65
C ALA A 208 30.72 -12.45 -27.13
N ALA A 209 31.92 -11.97 -27.43
CA ALA A 209 32.59 -12.30 -28.68
C ALA A 209 33.07 -13.75 -28.58
N GLN A 210 32.49 -14.62 -29.40
CA GLN A 210 33.14 -15.79 -29.99
C GLN A 210 32.67 -15.91 -31.43
#